data_AF-A0A0J7KJA1-F1
#
_entry.id   AF-A0A0J7KJA1-F1
#
_cell.length_a   1.000
_cell.length_b   1.000
_cell.length_c   1.000
_cell.angle_alpha   90.00
_cell.angle_beta   90.00
_cell.angle_gamma   90.00
#
_symmetry.space_group_name_H-M   'P 1'
#
loop_
_entity.id
_entity.type
_entity.pdbx_description
1 polymer ?
#
loop_
_entity_poly.entity_id
_entity_poly.type
_entity_poly.pdbx_seq_one_letter_code
_entity_poly.pdbx_strand_id
1 'polypeptide(L)'
;MADSKDDCAENVQFFEGVEKLLEIWFTSSKGLKQHQGDLRQIPRQKWESLLKMVRCEIISFCRNDQVDAYVLSESSMFVSKRRLILKTCGTTTPLQCLEPLLELVEEYTGFDDVE
;
A
#
# COMPACT_ATOMS: atom_id res chain seq x y z
N MET A 1 -36.43 30.76 31.72
CA MET A 1 -35.40 31.43 30.91
C MET A 1 -34.09 30.74 31.28
N ALA A 2 -33.82 29.58 30.70
CA ALA A 2 -33.16 29.42 29.40
C ALA A 2 -31.70 29.90 29.49
N ASP A 3 -30.85 29.06 30.07
CA ASP A 3 -29.43 29.01 29.74
C ASP A 3 -29.23 27.71 28.95
N SER A 4 -29.60 27.78 27.67
CA SER A 4 -29.41 26.69 26.74
C SER A 4 -27.92 26.61 26.45
N LYS A 5 -27.25 25.60 27.01
CA LYS A 5 -25.90 25.21 26.58
C LYS A 5 -25.93 25.03 25.08
N ASP A 6 -25.20 25.89 24.38
CA ASP A 6 -24.95 25.79 22.96
C ASP A 6 -23.99 24.60 22.75
N ASP A 7 -24.56 23.39 22.71
CA ASP A 7 -23.87 22.13 22.39
C ASP A 7 -23.64 22.02 20.87
N CYS A 8 -23.20 23.13 20.27
CA CYS A 8 -22.84 23.24 18.86
C CYS A 8 -21.34 23.00 18.65
N ALA A 9 -20.77 22.10 19.46
CA ALA A 9 -19.57 21.39 19.06
C ALA A 9 -20.02 20.33 18.06
N GLU A 10 -20.38 20.78 16.85
CA GLU A 10 -20.43 19.88 15.71
C GLU A 10 -19.14 19.07 15.73
N ASN A 11 -19.25 17.75 15.75
CA ASN A 11 -18.14 16.84 15.51
C ASN A 11 -17.53 17.23 14.16
N VAL A 12 -16.60 18.18 14.15
CA VAL A 12 -15.85 18.54 12.95
C VAL A 12 -14.96 17.34 12.67
N GLN A 13 -15.47 16.44 11.83
CA GLN A 13 -14.77 15.24 11.40
C GLN A 13 -13.63 15.71 10.51
N PHE A 14 -12.46 15.93 11.12
CA PHE A 14 -11.27 16.39 10.43
C PHE A 14 -10.74 15.27 9.54
N PHE A 15 -10.75 15.53 8.22
CA PHE A 15 -10.15 14.63 7.24
C PHE A 15 -8.77 15.16 6.83
N GLU A 16 -7.74 14.35 7.02
CA GLU A 16 -6.40 14.64 6.54
C GLU A 16 -6.30 14.24 5.06
N GLY A 17 -6.60 15.18 4.16
CA GLY A 17 -6.58 14.93 2.71
C GLY A 17 -5.18 14.91 2.06
N VAL A 18 -4.12 15.15 2.82
CA VAL A 18 -2.75 15.10 2.29
C VAL A 18 -2.37 13.65 2.00
N GLU A 19 -1.98 13.40 0.74
CA GLU A 19 -1.52 12.10 0.31
C GLU A 19 -0.07 11.84 0.75
N LYS A 20 0.21 10.61 1.15
CA LYS A 20 1.53 10.05 1.46
C LYS A 20 1.84 9.01 0.40
N LEU A 21 2.99 9.16 -0.27
CA LEU A 21 3.43 8.27 -1.34
C LEU A 21 4.63 7.44 -0.86
N LEU A 22 4.50 6.12 -0.92
CA LEU A 22 5.61 5.18 -0.85
C LEU A 22 5.83 4.60 -2.25
N GLU A 23 6.99 4.86 -2.85
CA GLU A 23 7.39 4.31 -4.14
C GLU A 23 8.74 3.62 -4.00
N ILE A 24 8.82 2.35 -4.40
CA ILE A 24 10.02 1.52 -4.25
C ILE A 24 10.30 0.81 -5.58
N TRP A 25 11.55 0.90 -6.03
CA TRP A 25 12.08 0.10 -7.12
C TRP A 25 12.96 -1.01 -6.56
N PHE A 26 12.64 -2.24 -6.90
CA PHE A 26 13.33 -3.43 -6.41
C PHE A 26 14.33 -3.95 -7.42
N THR A 27 15.47 -4.39 -6.91
CA THR A 27 16.52 -5.02 -7.69
C THR A 27 17.04 -6.25 -6.97
N SER A 28 17.99 -6.96 -7.59
CA SER A 28 18.68 -8.06 -6.94
C SER A 28 20.18 -7.95 -7.15
N SER A 29 20.92 -8.05 -6.05
CA SER A 29 22.39 -7.99 -6.05
C SER A 29 23.02 -9.33 -6.43
N LYS A 30 22.32 -10.44 -6.14
CA LYS A 30 22.79 -11.82 -6.34
C LYS A 30 22.33 -12.44 -7.67
N GLY A 31 21.54 -11.70 -8.44
CA GLY A 31 20.90 -12.17 -9.66
C GLY A 31 19.66 -13.02 -9.38
N LEU A 32 18.73 -13.03 -10.35
CA LEU A 32 17.45 -13.72 -10.23
C LEU A 32 17.51 -15.12 -10.83
N LYS A 33 16.84 -16.08 -10.19
CA LYS A 33 16.65 -17.43 -10.76
C LYS A 33 15.58 -17.42 -11.87
N GLN A 34 15.48 -18.51 -12.63
CA GLN A 34 14.39 -18.66 -13.60
C GLN A 34 13.02 -18.51 -12.92
N HIS A 35 12.11 -17.76 -13.57
CA HIS A 35 10.77 -17.43 -13.08
C HIS A 35 10.69 -16.50 -11.85
N GLN A 36 11.76 -15.82 -11.47
CA GLN A 36 11.77 -14.78 -10.43
C GLN A 36 11.78 -13.35 -11.00
N GLY A 37 11.66 -12.35 -10.12
CA GLY A 37 11.83 -10.94 -10.45
C GLY A 37 10.60 -10.27 -11.07
N ASP A 38 9.41 -10.65 -10.63
CA ASP A 38 8.18 -9.92 -10.95
C ASP A 38 7.27 -9.82 -9.73
N LEU A 39 7.11 -8.60 -9.18
CA LEU A 39 6.24 -8.34 -8.02
C LEU A 39 4.81 -8.80 -8.23
N ARG A 40 4.34 -8.88 -9.48
CA ARG A 40 2.97 -9.30 -9.83
C ARG A 40 2.76 -10.81 -9.67
N GLN A 41 3.80 -11.55 -9.30
CA GLN A 41 3.73 -12.96 -8.89
C GLN A 41 3.28 -13.13 -7.44
N ILE A 42 3.38 -12.07 -6.62
CA ILE A 42 2.95 -12.10 -5.22
C ILE A 42 1.43 -12.33 -5.18
N PRO A 43 0.93 -13.37 -4.48
CA PRO A 43 -0.48 -13.67 -4.39
C PRO A 43 -1.27 -12.52 -3.78
N ARG A 44 -2.48 -12.27 -4.30
CA ARG A 44 -3.38 -11.22 -3.80
C ARG A 44 -3.60 -11.28 -2.28
N GLN A 45 -3.71 -12.48 -1.70
CA GLN A 45 -3.94 -12.68 -0.27
C GLN A 45 -2.80 -12.14 0.60
N LYS A 46 -1.57 -12.11 0.05
CA LYS A 46 -0.41 -11.52 0.72
C LYS A 46 -0.48 -10.00 0.71
N TRP A 47 -0.88 -9.41 -0.41
CA TRP A 47 -1.18 -7.97 -0.48
C TRP A 47 -2.28 -7.57 0.51
N GLU A 48 -3.36 -8.35 0.60
CA GLU A 48 -4.45 -8.09 1.55
C GLU A 48 -3.95 -8.15 3.01
N SER A 49 -3.11 -9.13 3.34
CA SER A 49 -2.50 -9.25 4.67
C SER A 49 -1.59 -8.06 4.99
N LEU A 50 -0.80 -7.60 4.00
CA LEU A 50 0.08 -6.44 4.14
C LEU A 50 -0.74 -5.15 4.37
N LEU A 51 -1.73 -4.90 3.52
CA LEU A 51 -2.57 -3.70 3.54
C LEU A 51 -3.40 -3.60 4.83
N LYS A 52 -3.81 -4.74 5.40
CA LYS A 52 -4.51 -4.79 6.69
C LYS A 52 -3.70 -4.20 7.84
N MET A 53 -2.36 -4.28 7.81
CA MET A 53 -1.51 -3.66 8.84
C MET A 53 -1.60 -2.13 8.82
N VAL A 54 -1.83 -1.55 7.64
CA VAL A 54 -2.01 -0.10 7.43
C VAL A 54 -3.49 0.28 7.28
N ARG A 55 -4.41 -0.57 7.78
CA ARG A 55 -5.87 -0.34 7.80
C ARG A 55 -6.47 -0.06 6.41
N CYS A 56 -5.86 -0.59 5.36
CA CYS A 56 -6.34 -0.49 4.00
C CYS A 56 -7.00 -1.80 3.56
N GLU A 57 -8.10 -1.69 2.82
CA GLU A 57 -8.79 -2.83 2.21
C GLU A 57 -8.86 -2.68 0.70
N ILE A 58 -8.73 -3.79 -0.05
CA ILE A 58 -8.85 -3.78 -1.51
C ILE A 58 -10.33 -3.73 -1.89
N ILE A 59 -10.76 -2.63 -2.51
CA ILE A 59 -12.12 -2.47 -3.04
C ILE A 59 -12.22 -3.08 -4.44
N SER A 60 -11.26 -2.78 -5.32
CA SER A 60 -11.29 -3.25 -6.70
C SER A 60 -9.89 -3.45 -7.26
N PHE A 61 -9.82 -4.20 -8.36
CA PHE A 61 -8.58 -4.61 -9.00
C PHE A 61 -8.73 -4.58 -10.52
N CYS A 62 -7.70 -4.09 -11.19
CA CYS A 62 -7.56 -4.15 -12.65
C CYS A 62 -6.12 -4.55 -13.01
N ARG A 63 -5.94 -5.30 -14.09
CA ARG A 63 -4.63 -5.76 -14.56
C ARG A 63 -4.47 -5.50 -16.04
N ASN A 64 -3.27 -5.10 -16.44
CA ASN A 64 -2.80 -5.13 -17.82
C ASN A 64 -1.42 -5.80 -17.90
N ASP A 65 -0.80 -5.78 -19.08
CA ASP A 65 0.48 -6.45 -19.35
C ASP A 65 1.66 -5.90 -18.53
N GLN A 66 1.52 -4.72 -17.93
CA GLN A 66 2.60 -4.01 -17.23
C GLN A 66 2.32 -3.79 -15.75
N VAL A 67 1.05 -3.62 -15.36
CA VAL A 67 0.64 -3.10 -14.07
C VAL A 67 -0.59 -3.83 -13.53
N ASP A 68 -0.53 -4.14 -12.25
CA ASP A 68 -1.64 -4.49 -11.39
C ASP A 68 -2.04 -3.25 -10.59
N ALA A 69 -3.28 -2.79 -10.76
CA ALA A 69 -3.81 -1.61 -10.10
C ALA A 69 -4.90 -2.01 -9.09
N TYR A 70 -4.78 -1.48 -7.88
CA TYR A 70 -5.70 -1.74 -6.77
C TYR A 70 -6.28 -0.42 -6.28
N VAL A 71 -7.62 -0.34 -6.26
CA VAL A 71 -8.33 0.71 -5.54
C VAL A 71 -8.54 0.23 -4.12
N LEU A 72 -8.17 1.06 -3.15
CA LEU A 72 -8.26 0.75 -1.73
C LEU A 72 -9.29 1.67 -1.03
N SER A 73 -9.73 1.30 0.17
CA SER A 73 -10.73 2.02 0.97
C SER A 73 -10.55 3.55 1.04
N GLU A 74 -9.31 4.02 1.15
CA GLU A 74 -8.96 5.45 1.15
C GLU A 74 -7.62 5.69 0.42
N SER A 75 -7.29 4.86 -0.57
CA SER A 75 -5.91 4.73 -1.05
C SER A 75 -5.84 4.09 -2.44
N SER A 76 -4.64 4.02 -3.02
CA SER A 76 -4.40 3.23 -4.24
C SER A 76 -3.04 2.56 -4.20
N MET A 77 -2.93 1.39 -4.83
CA MET A 77 -1.67 0.66 -4.95
C MET A 77 -1.47 0.21 -6.40
N PHE A 78 -0.25 0.36 -6.91
CA PHE A 78 0.15 -0.07 -8.25
C PHE A 78 1.38 -0.96 -8.15
N VAL A 79 1.31 -2.13 -8.77
CA VAL A 79 2.39 -3.12 -8.77
C VAL A 79 2.79 -3.40 -10.21
N SER A 80 4.02 -3.06 -10.55
CA SER A 80 4.67 -3.40 -11.82
C SER A 80 5.77 -4.44 -11.56
N LYS A 81 6.44 -4.92 -12.62
CA LYS A 81 7.49 -5.96 -12.49
C LYS A 81 8.49 -5.72 -11.36
N ARG A 82 8.99 -4.49 -11.21
CA ARG A 82 10.01 -4.13 -10.20
C ARG A 82 9.62 -2.93 -9.35
N ARG A 83 8.39 -2.43 -9.48
CA ARG A 83 8.00 -1.17 -8.86
C ARG A 83 6.70 -1.35 -8.08
N LEU A 84 6.72 -0.89 -6.84
CA LEU A 84 5.52 -0.76 -6.02
C LEU A 84 5.28 0.72 -5.74
N ILE A 85 4.04 1.15 -5.95
CA ILE A 85 3.52 2.46 -5.54
C ILE A 85 2.39 2.21 -4.56
N LEU A 86 2.46 2.76 -3.37
CA LEU A 86 1.39 2.78 -2.39
C LEU A 86 1.10 4.24 -2.01
N LYS A 87 -0.07 4.72 -2.44
CA LYS A 87 -0.58 6.04 -2.09
C LYS A 87 -1.64 5.91 -1.03
N THR A 88 -1.44 6.60 0.09
CA THR A 88 -2.37 6.59 1.22
C THR A 88 -2.74 8.01 1.62
N CYS A 89 -3.91 8.20 2.24
CA CYS A 89 -4.30 9.47 2.87
C CYS A 89 -4.81 9.20 4.30
N GLY A 90 -5.31 10.24 4.96
CA GLY A 90 -5.75 10.14 6.35
C GLY A 90 -4.61 9.83 7.30
N THR A 91 -4.94 9.15 8.40
CA THR A 91 -3.99 8.78 9.46
C THR A 91 -3.16 7.53 9.16
N THR A 92 -3.24 7.01 7.93
CA THR A 92 -2.50 5.82 7.51
C THR A 92 -1.00 6.09 7.50
N THR A 93 -0.22 5.15 8.03
CA THR A 93 1.25 5.27 8.15
C THR A 93 1.93 4.20 7.27
N PRO A 94 2.13 4.48 5.97
CA PRO A 94 2.61 3.48 5.01
C PRO A 94 4.00 2.89 5.37
N LEU A 95 4.81 3.58 6.17
CA LEU A 95 6.10 3.05 6.63
C LEU A 95 5.96 1.89 7.63
N GLN A 96 4.81 1.72 8.29
CA GLN A 96 4.60 0.62 9.25
C GLN A 96 4.60 -0.75 8.57
N CYS A 97 4.29 -0.84 7.27
CA CYS A 97 4.34 -2.09 6.53
C CYS A 97 5.64 -2.28 5.74
N LEU A 98 6.65 -1.40 5.90
CA LEU A 98 7.86 -1.44 5.08
C LEU A 98 8.66 -2.73 5.29
N GLU A 99 9.00 -3.07 6.54
CA GLU A 99 9.77 -4.28 6.84
C GLU A 99 9.04 -5.56 6.38
N PRO A 100 7.75 -5.78 6.71
CA PRO A 100 6.98 -6.91 6.16
C PRO A 100 6.87 -6.92 4.63
N LEU A 101 6.85 -5.74 4.00
CA LEU A 101 6.84 -5.63 2.54
C LEU A 101 8.16 -6.12 1.95
N LEU A 102 9.30 -5.71 2.52
CA LEU A 102 10.62 -6.13 2.04
C LEU A 102 10.79 -7.65 2.14
N GLU A 103 10.42 -8.25 3.28
CA GLU A 103 10.44 -9.69 3.48
C GLU A 103 9.56 -10.44 2.47
N LEU A 104 8.33 -9.94 2.25
CA LEU A 104 7.39 -10.52 1.29
C LEU A 104 7.95 -10.46 -0.13
N VAL A 105 8.60 -9.36 -0.50
CA VAL A 105 9.17 -9.19 -1.83
C VAL A 105 10.35 -10.14 -2.03
N GLU A 106 11.25 -10.24 -1.05
CA GLU A 106 12.38 -11.19 -1.13
C GLU A 106 11.89 -12.64 -1.24
N GLU A 107 10.90 -13.04 -0.43
CA GLU A 107 10.33 -14.40 -0.43
C GLU A 107 9.78 -14.82 -1.80
N TYR A 108 8.98 -13.95 -2.44
CA TYR A 108 8.24 -14.32 -3.65
C TYR A 108 8.97 -14.01 -4.95
N THR A 109 9.82 -12.99 -4.98
CA THR A 109 10.45 -12.54 -6.23
C THR A 109 11.96 -12.66 -6.23
N GLY A 110 12.60 -12.89 -5.09
CA GLY A 110 14.05 -12.90 -4.96
C GLY A 110 14.69 -11.52 -5.14
N PHE A 111 13.93 -10.44 -5.04
CA PHE A 111 14.51 -9.09 -4.95
C PHE A 111 15.02 -8.87 -3.54
N ASP A 112 16.33 -8.69 -3.40
CA ASP A 112 17.03 -8.56 -2.13
C ASP A 112 17.61 -7.16 -1.90
N ASP A 113 17.30 -6.20 -2.78
CA ASP A 113 17.83 -4.84 -2.72
C ASP A 113 16.86 -3.81 -3.34
N VAL A 114 17.10 -2.53 -3.04
CA VAL A 114 16.32 -1.37 -3.54
C VAL A 114 17.22 -0.47 -4.37
N GLU A 115 16.72 0.00 -5.52
CA GLU A 115 17.43 0.93 -6.43
C GLU A 115 17.37 2.39 -5.96
#